data_AF-A0A9D7E2W6-F1
#
_entry.id   AF-A0A9D7E2W6-F1
#
_cell.length_a   1.000
_cell.length_b   1.000
_cell.length_c   1.000
_cell.angle_alpha   90.00
_cell.angle_beta   90.00
_cell.angle_gamma   90.00
#
_symmetry.space_group_name_H-M   'P 1'
#
loop_
_entity.id
_entity.type
_entity.pdbx_description
1 polymer ?
#
loop_
_entity_poly.entity_id
_entity_poly.type
_entity_poly.pdbx_seq_one_letter_code
_entity_poly.pdbx_strand_id
1 'polypeptide(L)'
;MRVVQNTQMHIGEVDVSRILLDPKSRDDIPQVLRGLQQLYKDPATRAKLFQLLDSEIAPQIDKRTGRPGMTLWSIFVCGVIRLDLNIDYDRLHELVNQHNSIRQMLGHGLFDPTSYHHQTLKDNVTLFTPELLDKINQIVVEAGHELVKKRFVGGICGWFSESLKDRRQHDRRLAVCMC
;
A
#
# COMPACT_ATOMS: atom_id res chain seq x y z
N MET A 1 0.27 18.42 8.13
CA MET A 1 0.07 17.89 6.76
C MET A 1 0.80 16.57 6.73
N ARG A 2 0.12 15.46 6.38
CA ARG A 2 0.83 14.19 6.16
C ARG A 2 1.75 14.39 4.98
N VAL A 3 3.00 13.95 5.10
CA VAL A 3 3.93 14.02 3.98
C VAL A 3 3.58 12.88 3.03
N VAL A 4 3.45 13.20 1.74
CA VAL A 4 3.13 12.21 0.69
C VAL A 4 4.20 11.10 0.66
N GLN A 5 5.47 11.52 0.63
CA GLN A 5 6.65 10.69 0.77
C GLN A 5 7.82 11.59 1.19
N ASN A 6 8.75 11.06 1.98
CA ASN A 6 10.01 11.76 2.25
C ASN A 6 10.77 11.98 0.94
N THR A 7 11.01 13.25 0.60
CA THR A 7 11.69 13.64 -0.64
C THR A 7 13.21 13.44 -0.55
N GLN A 8 13.73 13.33 0.67
CA GLN A 8 15.15 13.10 0.97
C GLN A 8 15.36 11.63 1.35
N MET A 9 16.17 10.92 0.58
CA MET A 9 16.60 9.57 0.95
C MET A 9 17.55 9.63 2.14
N HIS A 10 17.35 8.71 3.09
CA HIS A 10 18.25 8.51 4.22
C HIS A 10 19.32 7.47 3.90
N ILE A 11 20.41 7.45 4.67
CA ILE A 11 21.53 6.52 4.46
C ILE A 11 21.02 5.07 4.58
N GLY A 12 21.27 4.27 3.53
CA GLY A 12 20.87 2.87 3.47
C GLY A 12 19.44 2.62 2.97
N GLU A 13 18.70 3.67 2.60
CA GLU A 13 17.41 3.58 1.91
C GLU A 13 17.62 3.19 0.44
N VAL A 14 16.72 2.34 -0.07
CA VAL A 14 16.72 1.93 -1.49
C VAL A 14 15.51 2.57 -2.15
N ASP A 15 15.71 3.23 -3.29
CA ASP A 15 14.60 3.76 -4.08
C ASP A 15 13.61 2.64 -4.41
N VAL A 16 12.32 2.89 -4.21
CA VAL A 16 11.25 1.90 -4.40
C VAL A 16 11.33 1.25 -5.78
N SER A 17 11.72 2.00 -6.82
CA SER A 17 11.84 1.53 -8.20
C SER A 17 12.99 0.53 -8.39
N ARG A 18 13.97 0.52 -7.48
CA ARG A 18 15.20 -0.29 -7.53
C ARG A 18 15.21 -1.45 -6.53
N ILE A 19 14.16 -1.62 -5.73
CA ILE A 19 14.03 -2.77 -4.82
C ILE A 19 14.11 -4.07 -5.63
N LEU A 20 15.03 -4.95 -5.24
CA LEU A 20 15.22 -6.26 -5.85
C LEU A 20 14.21 -7.23 -5.26
N LEU A 21 13.27 -7.67 -6.07
CA LEU A 21 12.28 -8.68 -5.72
C LEU A 21 12.58 -9.93 -6.55
N ASP A 22 12.66 -11.09 -5.90
CA ASP A 22 12.96 -12.34 -6.60
C ASP A 22 11.85 -12.64 -7.63
N PRO A 23 12.15 -12.64 -8.95
CA PRO A 23 11.17 -12.89 -10.01
C PRO A 23 10.51 -14.27 -9.92
N LYS A 24 11.20 -15.27 -9.36
CA LYS A 24 10.78 -16.67 -9.32
C LYS A 24 10.03 -17.06 -8.04
N SER A 25 9.91 -16.15 -7.08
CA SER A 25 9.19 -16.44 -5.85
C SER A 25 7.73 -16.80 -6.15
N ARG A 26 7.27 -17.90 -5.56
CA ARG A 26 5.87 -18.34 -5.61
C ARG A 26 5.04 -17.77 -4.46
N ASP A 27 5.70 -17.11 -3.51
CA ASP A 27 5.04 -16.44 -2.41
C ASP A 27 4.28 -15.21 -2.90
N ASP A 28 3.28 -14.80 -2.15
CA ASP A 28 2.39 -13.70 -2.51
C ASP A 28 3.05 -12.34 -2.25
N ILE A 29 3.90 -12.23 -1.21
CA ILE A 29 4.54 -10.95 -0.82
C ILE A 29 5.35 -10.34 -1.98
N PRO A 30 6.28 -11.05 -2.65
CA PRO A 30 7.05 -10.46 -3.74
C PRO A 30 6.18 -10.08 -4.95
N GLN A 31 5.03 -10.74 -5.15
CA GLN A 31 4.09 -10.40 -6.23
C GLN A 31 3.37 -9.09 -5.92
N VAL A 32 2.85 -8.92 -4.70
CA VAL A 32 2.22 -7.67 -4.23
C VAL A 32 3.20 -6.51 -4.34
N LEU A 33 4.43 -6.71 -3.85
CA LEU A 33 5.47 -5.68 -3.88
C LEU A 33 5.87 -5.25 -5.31
N ARG A 34 5.77 -6.16 -6.31
CA ARG A 34 5.99 -5.79 -7.72
C ARG A 34 4.87 -4.90 -8.25
N GLY A 35 3.62 -5.20 -7.91
CA GLY A 35 2.48 -4.35 -8.27
C GLY A 35 2.66 -2.93 -7.73
N LEU A 36 3.01 -2.82 -6.45
CA LEU A 36 3.33 -1.55 -5.79
C LEU A 36 4.52 -0.84 -6.44
N GLN A 37 5.59 -1.56 -6.76
CA GLN A 37 6.76 -0.99 -7.44
C GLN A 37 6.39 -0.44 -8.83
N GLN A 38 5.54 -1.13 -9.58
CA GLN A 38 5.11 -0.69 -10.91
C GLN A 38 4.24 0.58 -10.83
N LEU A 39 3.34 0.63 -9.84
CA LEU A 39 2.53 1.82 -9.55
C LEU A 39 3.41 3.02 -9.20
N TYR A 40 4.47 2.77 -8.41
CA TYR A 40 5.42 3.80 -8.00
C TYR A 40 6.26 4.34 -9.17
N LYS A 41 6.60 3.47 -10.13
CA LYS A 41 7.42 3.80 -11.31
C LYS A 41 6.72 4.72 -12.31
N ASP A 42 5.39 4.72 -12.36
CA ASP A 42 4.63 5.61 -13.23
C ASP A 42 4.26 6.93 -12.51
N PRO A 43 4.92 8.05 -12.85
CA PRO A 43 4.70 9.31 -12.14
C PRO A 43 3.28 9.84 -12.28
N ALA A 44 2.61 9.58 -13.41
CA ALA A 44 1.26 10.07 -13.67
C ALA A 44 0.23 9.37 -12.77
N THR A 45 0.26 8.03 -12.74
CA THR A 45 -0.59 7.25 -11.85
C THR A 45 -0.29 7.53 -10.38
N ARG A 46 1.00 7.62 -10.02
CA ARG A 46 1.42 7.95 -8.66
C ARG A 46 0.89 9.32 -8.20
N ALA A 47 0.90 10.33 -9.07
CA ALA A 47 0.36 11.65 -8.77
C ALA A 47 -1.16 11.62 -8.53
N LYS A 48 -1.92 10.94 -9.41
CA LYS A 48 -3.37 10.74 -9.24
C LYS A 48 -3.70 10.02 -7.94
N LEU A 49 -2.97 8.95 -7.64
CA LEU A 49 -3.14 8.18 -6.41
C LEU A 49 -2.91 9.05 -5.18
N PHE A 50 -1.79 9.79 -5.13
CA PHE A 50 -1.49 10.64 -3.98
C PHE A 50 -2.49 11.78 -3.82
N GLN A 51 -2.97 12.36 -4.91
CA GLN A 51 -4.02 13.37 -4.85
C GLN A 51 -5.32 12.80 -4.25
N LEU A 52 -5.70 11.58 -4.65
CA LEU A 52 -6.85 10.89 -4.09
C LEU A 52 -6.66 10.59 -2.59
N LEU A 53 -5.53 10.00 -2.21
CA LEU A 53 -5.21 9.67 -0.82
C LEU A 53 -5.14 10.93 0.06
N ASP A 54 -4.63 12.04 -0.46
CA ASP A 54 -4.61 13.31 0.27
C ASP A 54 -6.04 13.84 0.49
N SER A 55 -6.89 13.80 -0.53
CA SER A 55 -8.29 14.27 -0.40
C SER A 55 -9.13 13.44 0.59
N GLU A 56 -8.93 12.12 0.65
CA GLU A 56 -9.78 11.21 1.42
C GLU A 56 -9.21 10.88 2.81
N ILE A 57 -7.88 10.82 2.94
CA ILE A 57 -7.21 10.37 4.17
C ILE A 57 -6.56 11.54 4.94
N ALA A 58 -6.13 12.62 4.28
CA ALA A 58 -5.50 13.75 4.96
C ALA A 58 -6.41 14.69 5.78
N PRO A 59 -7.76 14.74 5.67
CA PRO A 59 -8.54 15.74 6.40
C PRO A 59 -8.59 15.57 7.94
N GLN A 60 -7.98 14.50 8.50
CA GLN A 60 -8.16 14.12 9.92
C GLN A 60 -6.96 14.38 10.85
N ILE A 61 -5.82 14.93 10.39
CA ILE A 61 -4.68 15.20 11.29
C ILE A 61 -4.57 16.68 11.66
N ASP A 62 -4.92 16.93 12.92
CA ASP A 62 -4.73 18.18 13.65
C ASP A 62 -3.25 18.60 13.67
N LYS A 63 -2.97 19.84 13.26
CA LYS A 63 -1.61 20.36 13.03
C LYS A 63 -0.80 20.57 14.33
N ARG A 64 -1.39 20.28 15.49
CA ARG A 64 -0.87 20.61 16.83
C ARG A 64 0.08 19.57 17.43
N THR A 65 0.13 18.34 16.89
CA THR A 65 1.01 17.29 17.40
C THR A 65 2.22 17.13 16.47
N GLY A 66 3.37 17.65 16.89
CA GLY A 66 4.62 17.71 16.10
C GLY A 66 5.30 16.37 15.80
N ARG A 67 4.61 15.24 15.89
CA ARG A 67 5.16 13.93 15.48
C ARG A 67 4.81 13.71 14.01
N PRO A 68 5.78 13.66 13.07
CA PRO A 68 5.48 13.29 11.70
C PRO A 68 4.87 11.88 11.73
N GLY A 69 3.58 11.79 11.42
CA GLY A 69 2.87 10.52 11.33
C GLY A 69 3.39 9.69 10.15
N MET A 70 2.82 8.50 10.00
CA MET A 70 3.07 7.61 8.86
C MET A 70 2.80 8.35 7.53
N THR A 71 3.68 8.17 6.53
CA THR A 71 3.50 8.80 5.21
C THR A 71 2.29 8.23 4.48
N LEU A 72 1.68 9.00 3.56
CA LEU A 72 0.55 8.49 2.77
C LEU A 72 0.93 7.23 1.97
N TRP A 73 2.16 7.19 1.44
CA TRP A 73 2.69 5.99 0.81
C TRP A 73 2.76 4.79 1.75
N SER A 74 3.30 4.96 2.96
CA SER A 74 3.40 3.88 3.94
C SER A 74 2.00 3.36 4.32
N ILE A 75 1.03 4.26 4.53
CA ILE A 75 -0.37 3.89 4.83
C ILE A 75 -0.97 3.07 3.69
N PHE A 76 -0.77 3.51 2.45
CA PHE A 76 -1.20 2.81 1.26
C PHE A 76 -0.59 1.42 1.13
N VAL A 77 0.73 1.29 1.26
CA VAL A 77 1.42 0.00 1.20
C VAL A 77 0.89 -0.96 2.26
N CYS A 78 0.70 -0.51 3.51
CA CYS A 78 0.14 -1.35 4.57
C CYS A 78 -1.30 -1.77 4.30
N GLY A 79 -2.13 -0.87 3.77
CA GLY A 79 -3.49 -1.18 3.35
C GLY A 79 -3.54 -2.25 2.27
N VAL A 80 -2.72 -2.09 1.22
CA VAL A 80 -2.60 -3.05 0.12
C VAL A 80 -2.10 -4.40 0.62
N ILE A 81 -1.03 -4.45 1.42
CA ILE A 81 -0.49 -5.72 1.95
C ILE A 81 -1.53 -6.45 2.80
N ARG A 82 -2.24 -5.74 3.68
CA ARG A 82 -3.29 -6.34 4.52
C ARG A 82 -4.38 -6.95 3.66
N LEU A 83 -4.83 -6.19 2.66
CA LEU A 83 -5.85 -6.64 1.74
C LEU A 83 -5.31 -7.79 0.90
N ASP A 84 -4.28 -7.62 0.09
CA ASP A 84 -3.89 -8.65 -0.87
C ASP A 84 -3.46 -9.97 -0.22
N LEU A 85 -2.84 -9.94 0.96
CA LEU A 85 -2.49 -11.17 1.70
C LEU A 85 -3.61 -11.70 2.60
N ASN A 86 -4.71 -10.95 2.73
CA ASN A 86 -5.85 -11.26 3.60
C ASN A 86 -5.43 -11.62 5.04
N ILE A 87 -4.61 -10.76 5.65
CA ILE A 87 -4.03 -10.98 6.97
C ILE A 87 -4.66 -10.08 8.05
N ASP A 88 -4.57 -10.52 9.31
CA ASP A 88 -4.94 -9.71 10.48
C ASP A 88 -3.92 -8.60 10.77
N TYR A 89 -4.22 -7.75 11.76
CA TYR A 89 -3.37 -6.62 12.13
C TYR A 89 -2.07 -7.05 12.84
N ASP A 90 -2.07 -8.19 13.53
CA ASP A 90 -0.90 -8.70 14.24
C ASP A 90 0.15 -9.22 13.25
N ARG A 91 -0.30 -9.97 12.25
CA ARG A 91 0.55 -10.45 11.16
C ARG A 91 1.03 -9.30 10.27
N LEU A 92 0.18 -8.30 10.01
CA LEU A 92 0.63 -7.09 9.33
C LEU A 92 1.74 -6.39 10.11
N HIS A 93 1.54 -6.22 11.42
CA HIS A 93 2.52 -5.59 12.32
C HIS A 93 3.86 -6.31 12.33
N GLU A 94 3.86 -7.64 12.38
CA GLU A 94 5.09 -8.43 12.31
C GLU A 94 5.80 -8.25 10.95
N LEU A 95 5.04 -8.35 9.85
CA LEU A 95 5.60 -8.23 8.50
C LEU A 95 6.23 -6.86 8.24
N VAL A 96 5.57 -5.77 8.61
CA VAL A 96 6.12 -4.42 8.37
C VAL A 96 7.35 -4.11 9.22
N ASN A 97 7.51 -4.78 10.36
CA ASN A 97 8.63 -4.55 11.28
C ASN A 97 9.82 -5.49 11.05
N GLN A 98 9.59 -6.71 10.54
CA GLN A 98 10.66 -7.71 10.38
C GLN A 98 10.99 -8.04 8.92
N HIS A 99 10.07 -7.85 7.98
CA HIS A 99 10.29 -8.27 6.60
C HIS A 99 11.03 -7.20 5.80
N ASN A 100 12.33 -7.44 5.53
CA ASN A 100 13.23 -6.49 4.88
C ASN A 100 12.69 -5.88 3.58
N SER A 101 12.09 -6.67 2.67
CA SER A 101 11.55 -6.13 1.42
C SER A 101 10.36 -5.21 1.63
N ILE A 102 9.55 -5.44 2.68
CA ILE A 102 8.43 -4.57 3.03
C ILE A 102 8.96 -3.29 3.66
N ARG A 103 9.96 -3.39 4.55
CA ARG A 103 10.63 -2.22 5.13
C ARG A 103 11.24 -1.31 4.07
N GLN A 104 11.91 -1.89 3.07
CA GLN A 104 12.43 -1.15 1.91
C GLN A 104 11.30 -0.46 1.14
N MET A 105 10.18 -1.15 0.91
CA MET A 105 9.01 -0.57 0.23
C MET A 105 8.41 0.61 1.00
N LEU A 106 8.50 0.59 2.33
CA LEU A 106 8.05 1.68 3.21
C LEU A 106 9.03 2.85 3.29
N GLY A 107 10.21 2.75 2.68
CA GLY A 107 11.26 3.79 2.71
C GLY A 107 12.20 3.66 3.92
N HIS A 108 12.23 2.53 4.61
CA HIS A 108 13.19 2.30 5.68
C HIS A 108 14.52 1.78 5.11
N GLY A 109 15.61 2.34 5.64
CA GLY A 109 16.94 1.82 5.38
C GLY A 109 17.19 0.47 6.07
N LEU A 110 18.17 -0.29 5.57
CA LEU A 110 18.55 -1.60 6.12
C LEU A 110 18.85 -1.57 7.63
N PHE A 111 19.38 -0.45 8.14
CA PHE A 111 19.78 -0.27 9.54
C PHE A 111 18.85 0.68 10.31
N ASP A 112 17.68 1.01 9.77
CA ASP A 112 16.74 1.89 10.46
C ASP A 112 16.11 1.15 11.66
N PRO A 113 16.24 1.64 12.90
CA PRO A 113 15.61 1.04 14.08
C PRO A 113 14.11 1.38 14.20
N THR A 114 13.57 2.23 13.32
CA THR A 114 12.18 2.67 13.39
C THR A 114 11.22 1.50 13.23
N SER A 115 10.32 1.34 14.20
CA SER A 115 9.24 0.35 14.19
C SER A 115 7.88 1.03 14.20
N TYR A 116 6.90 0.34 13.63
CA TYR A 116 5.50 0.72 13.67
C TYR A 116 4.83 0.11 14.88
N HIS A 117 4.03 0.90 15.59
CA HIS A 117 3.16 0.38 16.64
C HIS A 117 1.89 -0.24 16.02
N HIS A 118 1.43 -1.36 16.59
CA HIS A 118 0.20 -2.05 16.17
C HIS A 118 -1.00 -1.10 16.05
N GLN A 119 -1.24 -0.26 17.07
CA GLN A 119 -2.38 0.67 17.07
C GLN A 119 -2.28 1.68 15.93
N THR A 120 -1.09 2.20 15.64
CA THR A 120 -0.87 3.13 14.52
C THR A 120 -1.19 2.48 13.18
N LEU A 121 -0.83 1.20 12.98
CA LEU A 121 -1.18 0.47 11.76
C LEU A 121 -2.69 0.28 11.66
N LYS A 122 -3.33 -0.13 12.75
CA LYS A 122 -4.78 -0.34 12.81
C LYS A 122 -5.54 0.94 12.49
N ASP A 123 -5.20 2.05 13.14
CA ASP A 123 -5.88 3.34 12.96
C ASP A 123 -5.73 3.86 11.53
N ASN A 124 -4.55 3.69 10.90
CA ASN A 124 -4.32 4.18 9.55
C ASN A 124 -4.90 3.26 8.47
N VAL A 125 -4.84 1.95 8.65
CA VAL A 125 -5.36 1.00 7.66
C VAL A 125 -6.88 0.90 7.71
N THR A 126 -7.51 1.20 8.85
CA THR A 126 -8.99 1.29 8.95
C THR A 126 -9.54 2.47 8.13
N LEU A 127 -8.71 3.43 7.71
CA LEU A 127 -9.11 4.54 6.84
C LEU A 127 -9.41 4.09 5.40
N PHE A 128 -9.04 2.87 5.01
CA PHE A 128 -9.39 2.30 3.71
C PHE A 128 -10.85 1.86 3.68
N THR A 129 -11.74 2.80 3.38
CA THR A 129 -13.15 2.48 3.13
C THR A 129 -13.32 1.77 1.77
N PRO A 130 -14.37 0.97 1.58
CA PRO A 130 -14.67 0.33 0.30
C PRO A 130 -14.74 1.33 -0.86
N GLU A 131 -15.27 2.53 -0.63
CA GLU A 131 -15.41 3.58 -1.63
C GLU A 131 -14.03 4.12 -2.06
N LEU A 132 -13.12 4.31 -1.10
CA LEU A 132 -11.75 4.71 -1.40
C LEU A 132 -11.02 3.62 -2.19
N LEU A 133 -11.19 2.36 -1.78
CA LEU A 133 -10.62 1.22 -2.50
C LEU A 133 -11.14 1.18 -3.94
N ASP A 134 -12.45 1.32 -4.17
CA ASP A 134 -13.03 1.34 -5.52
C ASP A 134 -12.46 2.47 -6.40
N LYS A 135 -12.22 3.66 -5.84
CA LYS A 135 -11.57 4.77 -6.57
C LYS A 135 -10.11 4.44 -6.91
N ILE A 136 -9.37 3.85 -5.98
CA ILE A 136 -7.99 3.38 -6.22
C ILE A 136 -7.98 2.33 -7.34
N ASN A 137 -8.95 1.40 -7.34
CA ASN A 137 -9.08 0.40 -8.40
C ASN A 137 -9.22 1.01 -9.78
N GLN A 138 -10.09 2.00 -9.92
CA GLN A 138 -10.29 2.66 -11.20
C GLN A 138 -8.97 3.26 -11.72
N ILE A 139 -8.21 3.93 -10.85
CA ILE A 139 -6.89 4.47 -11.18
C ILE A 139 -5.91 3.36 -11.62
N VAL A 140 -5.85 2.25 -10.87
CA VAL A 140 -4.95 1.13 -11.14
C VAL A 140 -5.33 0.40 -12.43
N VAL A 141 -6.62 0.18 -12.68
CA VAL A 141 -7.13 -0.48 -13.89
C VAL A 141 -6.92 0.38 -15.13
N GLU A 142 -7.17 1.69 -15.05
CA GLU A 142 -6.86 2.63 -16.12
C GLU A 142 -5.37 2.61 -16.48
N ALA A 143 -4.51 2.68 -15.46
CA ALA A 143 -3.06 2.56 -15.64
C ALA A 143 -2.67 1.21 -16.25
N GLY A 144 -3.30 0.12 -15.80
CA GLY A 144 -3.12 -1.22 -16.34
C GLY A 144 -3.50 -1.32 -17.82
N HIS A 145 -4.60 -0.71 -18.23
CA HIS A 145 -5.04 -0.67 -19.63
C HIS A 145 -4.07 0.11 -20.53
N GLU A 146 -3.52 1.23 -20.04
CA GLU A 146 -2.49 1.99 -20.76
C GLU A 146 -1.18 1.21 -20.92
N LEU A 147 -0.80 0.44 -19.90
CA LEU A 147 0.38 -0.43 -19.94
C LEU A 147 0.18 -1.62 -20.90
N VAL A 148 -0.99 -2.28 -20.88
CA VAL A 148 -1.32 -3.39 -21.78
C VAL A 148 -1.32 -2.94 -23.25
N LYS A 149 -1.75 -1.70 -23.54
CA LYS A 149 -1.62 -1.11 -24.88
C LYS A 149 -0.16 -0.89 -25.32
N LYS A 150 0.78 -0.72 -24.38
CA LYS A 150 2.21 -0.48 -24.65
C LYS A 150 3.09 -1.73 -24.61
N ARG A 151 2.69 -2.81 -23.93
CA ARG A 151 3.31 -4.15 -23.96
C ARG A 151 2.43 -5.15 -23.19
N PHE A 152 2.24 -6.36 -23.74
CA PHE A 152 1.57 -7.48 -23.06
C PHE A 152 2.27 -7.81 -21.73
N VAL A 153 1.67 -7.40 -20.61
CA VAL A 153 1.91 -7.97 -19.28
C VAL A 153 0.53 -8.23 -18.68
N GLY A 154 0.03 -9.45 -18.90
CA GLY A 154 -1.15 -9.95 -18.21
C GLY A 154 -0.80 -10.18 -16.74
N GLY A 155 -1.50 -9.49 -15.84
CA GLY A 155 -1.36 -9.77 -14.40
C GLY A 155 -1.95 -8.69 -13.50
N ILE A 156 -1.78 -7.40 -13.83
CA ILE A 156 -2.20 -6.32 -12.93
C ILE A 156 -3.73 -6.15 -12.92
N CYS A 157 -4.39 -6.31 -14.07
CA CYS A 157 -5.82 -6.03 -14.23
C CYS A 157 -6.75 -7.13 -13.68
N GLY A 158 -6.31 -8.40 -13.71
CA GLY A 158 -7.09 -9.51 -13.17
C GLY A 158 -6.94 -9.64 -11.66
N TRP A 159 -5.72 -9.48 -11.15
CA TRP A 159 -5.40 -9.75 -9.75
C TRP A 159 -6.05 -8.76 -8.77
N PHE A 160 -6.06 -7.46 -9.08
CA PHE A 160 -6.70 -6.46 -8.20
C PHE A 160 -8.23 -6.60 -8.21
N SER A 161 -8.84 -6.83 -9.38
CA SER A 161 -10.30 -6.96 -9.53
C SER A 161 -10.87 -8.26 -8.90
N GLU A 162 -10.16 -9.39 -8.96
CA GLU A 162 -10.62 -10.66 -8.39
C GLU A 162 -10.58 -10.63 -6.85
N SER A 163 -9.46 -10.14 -6.28
CA SER A 163 -9.25 -10.01 -4.83
C SER A 163 -10.26 -9.10 -4.12
N LEU A 164 -10.86 -8.15 -4.84
CA LEU A 164 -11.87 -7.23 -4.28
C LEU A 164 -13.30 -7.71 -4.50
N LYS A 165 -13.57 -8.44 -5.59
CA LYS A 165 -14.88 -9.04 -5.83
C LYS A 165 -15.18 -10.15 -4.81
N ASP A 166 -14.20 -10.99 -4.49
CA ASP A 166 -14.37 -12.07 -3.51
C ASP A 166 -14.60 -11.54 -2.09
N ARG A 167 -14.12 -10.32 -1.79
CA ARG A 167 -14.18 -9.74 -0.44
C ARG A 167 -15.35 -8.82 -0.13
N ARG A 168 -16.06 -8.26 -1.12
CA ARG A 168 -17.40 -7.71 -0.87
C ARG A 168 -18.35 -8.74 -0.24
N GLN A 169 -18.11 -10.03 -0.49
CA GLN A 169 -18.89 -11.13 0.09
C GLN A 169 -18.45 -11.50 1.52
N HIS A 170 -17.17 -11.30 1.87
CA HIS A 170 -16.61 -11.66 3.18
C HIS A 170 -16.84 -10.56 4.23
N ASP A 171 -16.69 -9.27 3.86
CA ASP A 171 -16.93 -8.15 4.79
C ASP A 171 -18.41 -8.03 5.19
N ARG A 172 -19.33 -8.40 4.29
CA ARG A 172 -20.76 -8.54 4.62
C ARG A 172 -21.04 -9.65 5.64
N ARG A 173 -20.18 -10.66 5.78
CA ARG A 173 -20.33 -11.71 6.79
C ARG A 173 -19.78 -11.29 8.15
N LEU A 174 -18.70 -10.52 8.19
CA LEU A 174 -18.15 -9.97 9.44
C LEU A 174 -19.04 -8.87 10.03
N ALA A 175 -19.70 -8.07 9.19
CA ALA A 175 -20.69 -7.08 9.64
C ALA A 175 -21.96 -7.72 10.24
N VAL A 176 -22.28 -8.98 9.92
CA VAL A 176 -23.44 -9.72 10.47
C VAL A 176 -23.07 -10.49 11.76
N CYS A 177 -21.79 -10.73 12.01
CA CYS A 177 -21.31 -11.39 13.24
C CYS A 177 -20.88 -10.43 14.37
N MET A 178 -21.00 -9.11 14.16
CA MET A 178 -20.76 -8.09 15.19
C MET A 178 -22.06 -7.47 15.76
N CYS A 179 -23.16 -8.24 15.75
CA CYS A 179 -24.32 -8.02 16.61
C CYS A 179 -24.40 -9.13 17.67
#